data_AF-A0A0A9CZM6-F1
#
_entry.id   AF-A0A0A9CZM6-F1
#
_cell.length_a   1.000
_cell.length_b   1.000
_cell.length_c   1.000
_cell.angle_alpha   90.00
_cell.angle_beta   90.00
_cell.angle_gamma   90.00
#
_symmetry.space_group_name_H-M   'P 1'
#
loop_
_entity.id
_entity.type
_entity.pdbx_description
1 polymer ?
#
loop_
_entity_poly.entity_id
_entity_poly.type
_entity_poly.pdbx_seq_one_letter_code
_entity_poly.pdbx_strand_id
1 'polypeptide(L)'
;METMASVHNAFIDRSSSLLRVQNLSAELFFLHTRAGKLESVSSRGFDQERSRYQKIDELKETIRATEEAKSHALKELERIKENNMNEIKRFNKERRQDLVEMLKGFVSDQVAYSDHFASVWTKVAEETSGCANRS
;
A
#
# COMPACT_ATOMS: atom_id res chain seq x y z
N MET A 1 -1.47 8.99 -14.41
CA MET A 1 -2.68 8.50 -13.69
C MET A 1 -2.48 7.12 -13.07
N GLU A 2 -1.70 6.22 -13.68
CA GLU A 2 -1.48 4.84 -13.20
C GLU A 2 -0.83 4.75 -11.81
N THR A 3 -0.06 5.76 -11.40
CA THR A 3 0.71 5.75 -10.16
C THR A 3 -0.15 5.91 -8.89
N MET A 4 -1.23 6.69 -8.95
CA MET A 4 -2.18 6.83 -7.83
C MET A 4 -3.03 5.57 -7.64
N ALA A 5 -3.37 4.88 -8.73
CA ALA A 5 -4.09 3.61 -8.69
C ALA A 5 -3.24 2.52 -8.02
N SER A 6 -1.93 2.48 -8.29
CA SER A 6 -1.02 1.51 -7.68
C SER A 6 -0.90 1.67 -6.16
N VAL A 7 -0.74 2.91 -5.68
CA VAL A 7 -0.75 3.19 -4.22
C VAL A 7 -2.08 2.82 -3.60
N HIS A 8 -3.20 3.11 -4.26
CA HIS A 8 -4.54 2.74 -3.77
C HIS A 8 -4.72 1.22 -3.66
N ASN A 9 -4.31 0.46 -4.68
CA ASN A 9 -4.36 -0.99 -4.68
C ASN A 9 -3.49 -1.58 -3.56
N ALA A 10 -2.29 -1.04 -3.35
CA ALA A 10 -1.43 -1.41 -2.22
C ALA A 10 -2.16 -1.25 -0.86
N PHE A 11 -2.91 -0.16 -0.66
CA PHE A 11 -3.72 0.01 0.55
C PHE A 11 -4.85 -1.02 0.67
N ILE A 12 -5.54 -1.33 -0.42
CA ILE A 12 -6.60 -2.34 -0.44
C ILE A 12 -6.03 -3.72 -0.06
N ASP A 13 -4.91 -4.13 -0.68
CA ASP A 13 -4.27 -5.43 -0.44
C ASP A 13 -3.82 -5.58 1.02
N ARG A 14 -3.29 -4.51 1.61
CA ARG A 14 -2.93 -4.51 3.03
C ARG A 14 -4.16 -4.65 3.92
N SER A 15 -5.23 -3.95 3.59
CA SER A 15 -6.47 -3.94 4.37
C SER A 15 -7.16 -5.31 4.33
N SER A 16 -7.22 -5.94 3.16
CA SER A 16 -7.80 -7.27 2.99
C SER A 16 -6.96 -8.35 3.70
N SER A 17 -5.63 -8.28 3.62
CA SER A 17 -4.74 -9.21 4.31
C SER A 17 -4.82 -9.08 5.83
N LEU A 18 -4.90 -7.86 6.36
CA LEU A 18 -5.10 -7.62 7.79
C LEU A 18 -6.45 -8.18 8.27
N LEU A 19 -7.51 -7.97 7.51
CA LEU A 19 -8.83 -8.51 7.82
C LEU A 19 -8.80 -10.04 7.91
N ARG A 20 -8.07 -10.71 7.02
CA ARG A 20 -7.88 -12.17 7.08
C ARG A 20 -7.24 -12.62 8.39
N VAL A 21 -6.18 -11.95 8.83
CA VAL A 21 -5.52 -12.24 10.12
C VAL A 21 -6.47 -12.05 11.31
N GLN A 22 -7.30 -11.00 11.26
CA GLN A 22 -8.28 -10.72 12.31
C GLN A 22 -9.37 -11.79 12.38
N ASN A 23 -9.91 -12.20 11.22
CA ASN A 23 -10.91 -13.27 11.14
C ASN A 23 -10.37 -14.59 11.71
N LEU A 24 -9.17 -15.00 11.32
CA LEU A 24 -8.54 -16.22 11.85
C LEU A 24 -8.25 -16.12 13.35
N SER A 25 -7.94 -14.92 13.85
CA SER A 25 -7.73 -14.71 15.29
C SER A 25 -9.03 -14.84 16.08
N ALA A 26 -10.14 -14.31 15.55
CA ALA A 26 -11.46 -14.47 16.14
C ALA A 26 -11.89 -15.95 16.11
N GLU A 27 -11.71 -16.63 14.98
CA GLU A 27 -12.00 -18.06 14.83
C GLU A 27 -11.23 -18.92 15.85
N LEU A 28 -9.92 -18.70 16.00
CA LEU A 28 -9.12 -19.39 17.02
C LEU A 28 -9.65 -19.15 18.43
N PHE A 29 -10.00 -17.91 18.78
CA PHE A 29 -10.57 -17.61 20.08
C PHE A 29 -11.86 -18.41 20.34
N PHE A 30 -12.76 -18.49 19.36
CA PHE A 30 -13.98 -19.31 19.47
C PHE A 30 -13.67 -20.80 19.60
N LEU A 31 -12.73 -21.32 18.82
CA LEU A 31 -12.32 -22.73 18.86
C LEU A 31 -11.71 -23.10 20.22
N HIS A 32 -10.77 -22.32 20.74
CA HIS A 32 -10.18 -22.53 22.07
C HIS A 32 -11.24 -22.47 23.17
N THR A 33 -12.15 -21.49 23.11
CA THR A 33 -13.24 -21.36 24.07
C THR A 33 -14.15 -22.60 24.05
N ARG A 34 -14.46 -23.13 22.86
CA ARG A 34 -15.27 -24.33 22.69
C ARG A 34 -14.55 -25.58 23.21
N ALA A 35 -13.25 -25.72 22.92
CA ALA A 35 -12.43 -26.82 23.40
C ALA A 35 -12.35 -26.83 24.93
N GLY A 36 -12.05 -25.68 25.56
CA GLY A 36 -11.99 -25.57 27.03
C GLY A 36 -13.32 -25.88 27.71
N LYS A 37 -14.46 -25.46 27.11
CA LYS A 37 -15.79 -25.84 27.59
C LYS A 37 -15.99 -27.36 27.56
N LEU A 38 -15.65 -28.02 26.45
CA LEU A 38 -15.75 -29.48 26.31
C LEU A 38 -14.83 -30.25 27.26
N GLU A 39 -13.64 -29.71 27.54
CA GLU A 39 -12.70 -30.29 28.50
C GLU A 39 -13.22 -30.19 29.95
N SER A 40 -13.92 -29.10 30.29
CA SER A 40 -14.48 -28.86 31.64
C SER A 40 -15.74 -29.67 31.98
N VAL A 41 -16.44 -30.21 30.98
CA VAL A 41 -17.69 -30.96 31.20
C VAL A 41 -17.36 -32.39 31.63
N SER A 42 -17.92 -32.80 32.77
CA SER A 42 -17.88 -34.20 33.24
C SER A 42 -18.96 -35.04 32.54
N SER A 43 -18.55 -36.14 31.92
CA SER A 43 -19.46 -37.13 31.31
C SER A 43 -19.92 -38.17 32.33
N ARG A 44 -21.20 -38.57 32.24
CA ARG A 44 -21.72 -39.70 33.03
C ARG A 44 -21.80 -40.93 32.13
N GLY A 45 -20.72 -41.70 32.09
CA GLY A 45 -20.65 -42.99 31.39
C GLY A 45 -19.50 -43.08 30.40
N PHE A 46 -18.96 -44.29 30.24
CA PHE A 46 -17.75 -44.58 29.45
C PHE A 46 -17.88 -44.20 27.96
N ASP A 47 -19.02 -44.49 27.33
CA ASP A 47 -19.24 -44.18 25.91
C ASP A 47 -19.34 -42.67 25.65
N GLN A 48 -19.95 -41.91 26.56
CA GLN A 48 -19.99 -40.45 26.50
C GLN A 48 -18.60 -39.85 26.70
N GLU A 49 -17.82 -40.40 27.63
CA GLU A 49 -16.44 -40.01 27.88
C GLU A 49 -15.58 -40.19 26.62
N ARG A 50 -15.68 -41.35 25.97
CA ARG A 50 -14.93 -41.67 24.75
C ARG A 50 -15.31 -40.75 23.58
N SER A 51 -16.60 -40.52 23.37
CA SER A 51 -17.08 -39.58 22.34
C SER A 51 -16.63 -38.15 22.60
N ARG A 52 -16.58 -37.72 23.87
CA ARG A 52 -16.08 -36.40 24.27
C ARG A 52 -14.60 -36.23 23.94
N TYR A 53 -13.77 -37.23 24.26
CA TYR A 53 -12.35 -37.19 23.93
C TYR A 53 -12.12 -37.10 22.43
N GLN A 54 -12.81 -37.91 21.63
CA GLN A 54 -12.71 -37.84 20.17
C GLN A 54 -13.05 -36.44 19.64
N LYS A 55 -14.11 -35.81 20.16
CA LYS A 55 -14.53 -34.47 19.75
C LYS A 55 -13.54 -33.37 20.18
N ILE A 56 -12.85 -33.57 21.30
CA ILE A 56 -11.77 -32.67 21.75
C ILE A 56 -10.57 -32.80 20.81
N ASP A 57 -10.20 -34.01 20.41
CA ASP A 57 -9.08 -34.24 19.48
C ASP A 57 -9.37 -33.65 18.09
N GLU A 58 -10.59 -33.83 17.56
CA GLU A 58 -11.03 -33.19 16.32
C GLU A 58 -10.96 -31.65 16.40
N LEU A 59 -11.36 -31.06 17.54
CA LEU A 59 -11.23 -29.62 17.77
C LEU A 59 -9.77 -29.19 17.86
N LYS A 60 -8.89 -29.97 18.50
CA LYS A 60 -7.46 -29.68 18.58
C LYS A 60 -6.79 -29.70 17.22
N GLU A 61 -7.16 -30.63 16.34
CA GLU A 61 -6.66 -30.64 14.97
C GLU A 61 -7.17 -29.43 14.17
N THR A 62 -8.44 -29.05 14.36
CA THR A 62 -9.00 -27.84 13.74
C THR A 62 -8.25 -26.59 14.21
N ILE A 63 -8.00 -26.46 15.53
CA ILE A 63 -7.21 -25.36 16.11
C ILE A 63 -5.83 -25.30 15.46
N ARG A 64 -5.12 -26.43 15.39
CA ARG A 64 -3.78 -26.53 14.79
C ARG A 64 -3.78 -26.04 13.33
N ALA A 65 -4.76 -26.49 12.53
CA ALA A 65 -4.90 -26.06 11.15
C ALA A 65 -5.18 -24.55 11.03
N THR A 66 -6.04 -24.00 11.88
CA THR A 66 -6.33 -22.55 11.89
C THR A 66 -5.14 -21.72 12.38
N GLU A 67 -4.35 -22.22 13.34
CA GLU A 67 -3.09 -21.61 13.79
C GLU A 67 -2.06 -21.55 12.64
N GLU A 68 -1.91 -22.64 11.91
CA GLU A 68 -1.05 -22.70 10.73
C GLU A 68 -1.53 -21.71 9.66
N ALA A 69 -2.83 -21.69 9.36
CA ALA A 69 -3.42 -20.75 8.43
C ALA A 69 -3.18 -19.28 8.85
N LYS A 70 -3.27 -18.98 10.15
CA LYS A 70 -2.95 -17.65 10.70
C LYS A 70 -1.46 -17.32 10.57
N SER A 71 -0.57 -18.27 10.83
CA SER A 71 0.87 -18.11 10.64
C SER A 71 1.21 -17.77 9.18
N HIS A 72 0.60 -18.48 8.22
CA HIS A 72 0.70 -18.15 6.81
C HIS A 72 0.11 -16.77 6.49
N ALA A 73 -1.00 -16.40 7.12
CA ALA A 73 -1.61 -15.08 6.96
C ALA A 73 -0.72 -13.93 7.41
N LEU A 74 -0.04 -14.10 8.55
CA LEU A 74 0.91 -13.11 9.05
C LEU A 74 2.11 -12.96 8.12
N LYS A 75 2.68 -14.06 7.62
CA LYS A 75 3.78 -14.02 6.65
C LYS A 75 3.39 -13.26 5.38
N GLU A 76 2.18 -13.50 4.88
CA GLU A 76 1.69 -12.79 3.69
C GLU A 76 1.43 -11.31 3.95
N LEU A 77 0.89 -10.95 5.13
CA LEU A 77 0.73 -9.56 5.54
C LEU A 77 2.08 -8.82 5.58
N GLU A 78 3.12 -9.44 6.14
CA GLU A 78 4.47 -8.83 6.15
C GLU A 78 5.04 -8.68 4.74
N ARG A 79 4.83 -9.65 3.86
CA ARG A 79 5.21 -9.55 2.44
C ARG A 79 4.51 -8.38 1.75
N ILE A 80 3.20 -8.21 1.98
CA ILE A 80 2.43 -7.08 1.42
C ILE A 80 2.91 -5.75 1.99
N LYS A 81 3.21 -5.68 3.29
CA LYS A 81 3.76 -4.45 3.90
C LYS A 81 5.07 -4.02 3.25
N GLU A 82 5.96 -4.97 2.99
CA GLU A 82 7.23 -4.70 2.31
C GLU A 82 7.01 -4.23 0.86
N ASN A 83 6.15 -4.91 0.10
CA ASN A 83 5.82 -4.52 -1.27
C ASN A 83 5.25 -3.10 -1.33
N ASN A 84 4.32 -2.77 -0.43
CA ASN A 84 3.73 -1.43 -0.36
C ASN A 84 4.76 -0.36 -0.02
N MET A 85 5.69 -0.65 0.89
CA MET A 85 6.78 0.27 1.23
C MET A 85 7.62 0.59 -0.01
N ASN A 86 7.96 -0.43 -0.79
CA ASN A 86 8.73 -0.29 -2.02
C ASN A 86 7.97 0.50 -3.09
N GLU A 87 6.66 0.26 -3.22
CA GLU A 87 5.81 0.98 -4.17
C GLU A 87 5.66 2.47 -3.82
N ILE A 88 5.49 2.79 -2.54
CA ILE A 88 5.44 4.19 -2.07
C ILE A 88 6.78 4.90 -2.31
N LYS A 89 7.91 4.21 -2.10
CA LYS A 89 9.25 4.75 -2.39
C LYS A 89 9.42 5.02 -3.88
N ARG A 90 9.05 4.05 -4.73
CA ARG A 90 9.07 4.18 -6.20
C ARG A 90 8.23 5.37 -6.66
N PHE A 91 6.98 5.44 -6.19
CA PHE A 91 6.05 6.54 -6.50
C PHE A 91 6.63 7.91 -6.14
N ASN A 92 7.19 8.06 -4.94
CA ASN A 92 7.77 9.33 -4.51
C ASN A 92 9.02 9.72 -5.30
N LYS A 93 9.77 8.74 -5.82
CA LYS A 93 10.90 9.00 -6.71
C LYS A 93 10.42 9.51 -8.07
N GLU A 94 9.47 8.81 -8.68
CA GLU A 94 8.89 9.18 -9.99
C GLU A 94 8.23 10.55 -9.93
N ARG A 95 7.37 10.80 -8.95
CA ARG A 95 6.72 12.10 -8.77
C ARG A 95 7.70 13.27 -8.65
N ARG A 96 8.84 13.06 -8.00
CA ARG A 96 9.89 14.07 -7.87
C ARG A 96 10.61 14.30 -9.19
N GLN A 97 10.91 13.22 -9.91
CA GLN A 97 11.53 13.30 -11.22
C GLN A 97 10.64 14.05 -12.22
N ASP A 98 9.36 13.69 -12.27
CA ASP A 98 8.37 14.33 -13.15
C ASP A 98 8.24 15.83 -12.86
N LEU A 99 8.23 16.22 -11.57
CA LEU A 99 8.19 17.63 -11.18
C LEU A 99 9.45 18.38 -11.65
N VAL A 100 10.63 17.78 -11.50
CA VAL A 100 11.89 18.40 -11.92
C VAL A 100 11.92 18.57 -13.44
N GLU A 101 11.52 17.56 -14.21
CA GLU A 101 11.46 17.67 -15.67
C GLU A 101 10.46 18.73 -16.13
N MET A 102 9.28 18.80 -15.50
CA MET A 102 8.31 19.86 -15.75
C MET A 102 8.89 21.26 -15.51
N LEU A 103 9.60 21.46 -14.39
CA LEU A 103 10.22 22.73 -14.05
C LEU A 103 11.35 23.11 -15.01
N LYS A 104 12.15 22.14 -15.46
CA LYS A 104 13.17 22.39 -16.49
C LYS A 104 12.56 22.87 -17.79
N GLY A 105 11.48 22.23 -18.25
CA GLY A 105 10.73 22.66 -19.43
C GLY A 105 10.21 24.09 -19.26
N PHE A 106 9.53 24.36 -18.15
CA PHE A 106 9.02 25.69 -17.83
C PHE A 106 10.12 26.77 -17.85
N VAL A 107 11.25 26.54 -17.17
CA VAL A 107 12.36 27.51 -17.13
C VAL A 107 12.95 27.72 -18.53
N SER A 108 13.09 26.65 -19.32
CA SER A 108 13.59 26.75 -20.69
C SER A 108 12.68 27.62 -21.56
N ASP A 109 11.36 27.45 -21.43
CA ASP A 109 10.38 28.28 -22.13
C ASP A 109 10.49 29.75 -21.70
N GLN A 110 10.59 30.02 -20.38
CA GLN A 110 10.72 31.39 -19.86
C GLN A 110 11.99 32.09 -20.37
N VAL A 111 13.13 31.38 -20.40
CA VAL A 111 14.39 31.92 -20.95
C VAL A 111 14.22 32.24 -22.43
N ALA A 112 13.65 31.33 -23.23
CA ALA A 112 13.41 31.55 -24.65
C ALA A 112 12.49 32.75 -24.91
N TYR A 113 11.42 32.92 -24.13
CA TYR A 113 10.56 34.10 -24.23
C TYR A 113 11.31 35.39 -23.88
N SER A 114 12.10 35.38 -22.79
CA SER A 114 12.89 36.54 -22.38
C SER A 114 13.89 36.96 -23.45
N ASP A 115 14.61 36.00 -24.05
CA ASP A 115 15.55 36.25 -25.15
C ASP A 115 14.83 36.81 -26.37
N HIS A 116 13.65 36.26 -26.71
CA HIS A 116 12.84 36.78 -27.79
C HIS A 116 12.43 38.24 -27.55
N PHE A 117 11.91 38.58 -26.37
CA PHE A 117 11.55 39.96 -26.02
C PHE A 117 12.75 40.90 -26.03
N ALA A 118 13.90 40.47 -25.50
CA ALA A 118 15.13 41.26 -25.53
C ALA A 118 15.57 41.56 -26.97
N SER A 119 15.46 40.58 -27.88
CA SER A 119 15.77 40.78 -29.30
C SER A 119 14.84 41.79 -29.97
N VAL A 120 13.53 41.74 -29.66
CA VAL A 120 12.53 42.68 -30.18
C VAL A 120 12.81 44.10 -29.67
N TRP A 121 13.08 44.26 -28.37
CA TRP A 121 13.40 45.56 -27.79
C TRP A 121 14.69 46.15 -28.34
N THR A 122 15.73 45.32 -28.53
CA THR A 122 17.00 45.74 -29.13
C THR A 122 16.77 46.29 -30.54
N LYS A 123 16.01 45.57 -31.36
CA LYS A 123 15.66 46.02 -32.71
C LYS A 123 14.89 47.34 -32.72
N VAL A 124 13.90 47.49 -31.85
CA VAL A 124 13.13 48.75 -31.71
C VAL A 124 14.04 49.92 -31.32
N ALA A 125 14.98 49.70 -30.40
CA ALA A 125 15.94 50.73 -29.97
C ALA A 125 16.88 51.15 -31.10
N GLU A 126 17.42 50.19 -31.86
CA GLU A 126 18.27 50.44 -33.03
C GLU A 126 17.54 51.27 -34.09
N GLU A 127 16.31 50.87 -34.45
CA GLU A 127 15.46 51.59 -35.42
C GLU A 127 15.18 53.03 -34.96
N THR A 128 14.88 53.24 -33.68
CA THR A 128 14.59 54.57 -33.12
C THR A 128 15.83 55.46 -33.10
N SER A 129 17.00 54.93 -32.72
CA SER A 129 18.27 55.69 -32.72
C SER A 129 18.72 56.10 -34.14
N GLY A 130 18.45 55.26 -35.13
CA GLY A 130 18.72 55.55 -36.54
C GLY A 130 17.83 56.62 -37.16
N CYS A 131 16.66 56.89 -36.56
CA CYS A 131 15.81 58.03 -36.93
C CYS A 131 16.31 59.34 -36.29
N ALA A 132 16.81 59.27 -35.05
CA ALA A 132 17.37 60.44 -34.36
C ALA A 132 18.66 60.98 -35.02
N ASN A 133 19.48 60.09 -35.60
CA ASN A 133 20.71 60.48 -36.32
C ASN A 133 20.48 60.92 -37.78
N ARG A 134 19.23 60.87 -38.27
CA ARG A 134 18.85 61.25 -39.64
C ARG A 134 18.00 62.52 -39.72
N SER A 135 17.75 63.18 -38.59
CA SER A 135 17.17 64.53 -38.49
C SER A 135 18.27 65.53 -38.17
#